data_AF-A0A660W3U5-F1
#
_entry.id   AF-A0A660W3U5-F1
#
_cell.length_a   1.000
_cell.length_b   1.000
_cell.length_c   1.000
_cell.angle_alpha   90.00
_cell.angle_beta   90.00
_cell.angle_gamma   90.00
#
_symmetry.space_group_name_H-M   'P 1'
#
loop_
_entity.id
_entity.type
_entity.pdbx_description
1 polymer ?
#
loop_
_entity_poly.entity_id
_entity_poly.type
_entity_poly.pdbx_seq_one_letter_code
_entity_poly.pdbx_strand_id
1 'polypeptide(L)' 'MIKMACTLDKNAFSIGSLHGESDEKSFWKSQSPAQRLEALELMRQINYGYASTTARLQRFFEITKLK' A
#
# COMPACT_ATOMS: atom_id res chain seq x y z
N MET A 1 11.50 -27.53 1.72
CA MET A 1 10.61 -26.37 1.45
C MET A 1 10.88 -25.31 2.50
N ILE A 2 11.48 -24.17 2.12
CA ILE A 2 11.76 -23.06 3.04
C ILE A 2 10.49 -22.20 3.13
N LYS A 3 9.88 -22.12 4.32
CA LYS A 3 8.72 -21.29 4.60
C LYS A 3 9.23 -19.89 4.98
N MET A 4 9.33 -18.97 4.02
CA MET A 4 9.54 -17.55 4.36
C MET A 4 8.24 -16.99 4.96
N ALA A 5 8.28 -16.66 6.24
CA ALA A 5 7.25 -15.85 6.86
C ALA A 5 7.58 -14.37 6.58
N CYS A 6 6.83 -13.72 5.69
CA CYS A 6 6.85 -12.26 5.59
C CYS A 6 6.12 -11.69 6.82
N THR A 7 6.88 -11.15 7.78
CA THR A 7 6.32 -10.36 8.88
C THR A 7 6.11 -8.93 8.42
N LEU A 8 4.91 -8.40 8.59
CA LEU A 8 4.61 -7.00 8.31
C LEU A 8 5.39 -6.09 9.28
N ASP A 9 6.15 -5.15 8.75
CA ASP A 9 6.71 -4.06 9.55
C ASP A 9 5.58 -3.08 9.91
N LYS A 10 5.26 -3.00 11.20
CA LYS A 10 4.18 -2.14 11.69
C LYS A 10 4.58 -0.69 11.84
N ASN A 11 5.87 -0.39 11.80
CA ASN A 11 6.37 0.99 11.88
C ASN A 11 6.33 1.69 10.51
N ALA A 12 6.17 0.92 9.43
CA ALA A 12 6.07 1.43 8.07
C ALA A 12 4.65 1.94 7.71
N PHE A 13 3.66 1.81 8.59
CA PHE A 13 2.30 2.32 8.36
C PHE A 13 1.83 3.23 9.50
N SER A 14 1.00 4.21 9.15
CA SER A 14 0.30 5.10 10.09
C SER A 14 -1.21 4.95 9.92
N ILE A 15 -1.97 5.22 10.98
CA ILE A 15 -3.44 5.24 10.94
C ILE A 15 -3.87 6.71 10.97
N GLY A 16 -4.48 7.18 9.89
CA GLY A 16 -5.01 8.53 9.74
C GLY A 16 -6.55 8.58 9.73
N SER A 17 -7.11 9.76 9.98
CA SER A 17 -8.55 10.00 9.82
C SER A 17 -8.89 10.16 8.34
N LEU A 18 -9.95 9.52 7.86
CA LEU A 18 -10.42 9.64 6.48
C LEU A 18 -10.87 11.05 6.10
N HIS A 19 -11.36 11.82 7.08
CA HIS A 19 -11.82 13.20 6.89
C HIS A 19 -10.82 14.24 7.43
N GLY A 20 -9.68 13.79 7.97
CA GLY A 20 -8.62 14.67 8.44
C GLY A 20 -7.69 15.12 7.32
N GLU A 21 -6.79 16.05 7.63
CA GLU A 21 -5.69 16.40 6.73
C GLU A 21 -4.73 15.20 6.57
N SER A 22 -4.37 14.88 5.33
CA SER A 22 -3.48 13.77 5.00
C SER A 22 -2.02 14.22 4.91
N ASP A 23 -1.11 13.40 5.45
CA ASP A 23 0.34 13.58 5.38
C ASP A 23 0.94 13.18 4.03
N GLU A 24 0.15 12.56 3.14
CA GLU A 24 0.56 12.10 1.80
C GLU A 24 1.25 13.21 1.00
N LYS A 25 0.70 14.43 1.01
CA LYS A 25 1.27 15.54 0.24
C LYS A 25 2.66 15.91 0.71
N SER A 26 2.89 15.91 2.02
CA SER A 26 4.18 16.20 2.63
C SER A 26 5.19 15.08 2.32
N PHE A 27 4.74 13.82 2.43
CA PHE A 27 5.53 12.65 2.07
C PHE A 27 5.99 12.69 0.61
N TRP A 28 5.09 12.94 -0.35
CA TRP A 28 5.47 12.98 -1.77
C TRP A 28 6.38 14.16 -2.11
N LYS A 29 6.30 15.27 -1.36
CA LYS A 29 7.22 16.39 -1.53
C LYS A 29 8.63 16.11 -1.01
N SER A 30 8.79 15.20 -0.04
CA SER A 30 10.11 14.82 0.47
C SER A 30 10.83 13.80 -0.44
N GLN A 31 10.13 13.17 -1.39
CA GLN A 31 10.74 12.23 -2.34
C GLN A 31 11.44 12.94 -3.49
N SER A 32 12.46 12.29 -4.07
CA SER A 32 13.12 12.80 -5.27
C SER A 32 12.18 12.76 -6.49
N PRO A 33 12.40 13.62 -7.51
CA PRO A 33 11.66 13.55 -8.77
C PRO A 33 11.67 12.17 -9.42
N ALA A 34 12.79 11.44 -9.39
CA ALA A 34 12.92 10.11 -9.96
C ALA A 34 12.00 9.09 -9.25
N GLN A 35 12.04 9.05 -7.91
CA GLN A 35 11.18 8.14 -7.13
C GLN A 35 9.69 8.39 -7.35
N ARG A 36 9.29 9.65 -7.55
CA ARG A 36 7.89 9.98 -7.88
C ARG A 36 7.48 9.44 -9.25
N LEU A 37 8.37 9.52 -10.25
CA LEU A 37 8.10 8.98 -11.57
C LEU A 37 8.02 7.44 -11.55
N GLU A 38 8.89 6.79 -10.79
CA GLU A 38 8.83 5.34 -10.59
C GLU A 38 7.50 4.90 -9.95
N ALA A 39 7.07 5.62 -8.90
CA ALA A 39 5.78 5.36 -8.25
C ALA A 39 4.60 5.56 -9.21
N LEU A 40 4.64 6.60 -10.05
CA LEU A 40 3.61 6.85 -11.07
C LEU A 40 3.56 5.75 -12.13
N GLU A 41 4.71 5.26 -12.60
CA GLU A 41 4.75 4.15 -13.55
C GLU A 41 4.21 2.86 -12.93
N LEU A 42 4.52 2.58 -11.66
CA LEU A 42 3.93 1.46 -10.94
C LEU A 42 2.39 1.59 -10.87
N MET A 43 1.87 2.76 -10.51
CA MET A 43 0.42 3.01 -10.49
C MET A 43 -0.21 2.84 -11.87
N ARG A 44 0.46 3.30 -12.93
CA ARG A 44 0.01 3.10 -14.31
C ARG A 44 -0.05 1.59 -14.64
N GLN A 45 0.98 0.82 -14.33
CA GLN A 45 0.98 -0.62 -14.61
C GLN A 45 -0.14 -1.37 -13.86
N ILE A 46 -0.41 -0.98 -12.60
CA ILE A 46 -1.48 -1.56 -11.79
C ILE A 46 -2.86 -1.23 -12.39
N ASN A 47 -3.13 0.05 -12.65
CA ASN A 47 -4.45 0.51 -13.10
C ASN A 47 -4.80 0.00 -14.51
N TYR A 48 -3.79 -0.20 -15.36
CA TYR A 48 -3.98 -0.66 -16.74
C TYR A 48 -3.70 -2.16 -16.93
N GLY A 49 -3.44 -2.91 -15.86
CA GLY A 49 -3.38 -4.37 -15.89
C GLY A 49 -2.16 -4.96 -16.61
N TYR A 50 -1.07 -4.20 -16.77
CA TYR A 50 0.18 -4.70 -17.38
C TYR A 50 0.88 -5.75 -16.50
N ALA A 51 0.65 -5.70 -15.19
CA ALA A 51 1.08 -6.72 -14.25
C ALA A 51 -0.15 -7.39 -13.64
N SER A 52 -0.47 -8.61 -14.08
CA SER A 52 -1.51 -9.48 -13.51
C SER A 52 -1.16 -10.01 -12.10
N THR A 53 -0.26 -9.33 -11.38
CA THR A 53 0.31 -9.78 -10.10
C THR A 53 -0.62 -9.65 -8.91
N THR A 54 -1.79 -9.03 -9.06
CA THR A 54 -2.85 -9.22 -8.07
C THR A 54 -3.52 -10.57 -8.34
N ALA A 55 -2.86 -11.65 -7.92
CA ALA A 55 -3.61 -12.78 -7.40
C ALA A 55 -4.56 -12.17 -6.37
N ARG A 56 -5.84 -12.07 -6.73
CA ARG A 56 -6.89 -11.36 -6.01
C ARG A 56 -6.66 -11.54 -4.51
N LEU A 57 -6.38 -10.44 -3.79
CA LEU A 57 -6.14 -10.50 -2.34
C LEU A 57 -7.22 -11.38 -1.72
N GLN A 58 -6.81 -12.49 -1.11
CA GLN A 58 -7.74 -13.43 -0.52
C GLN A 58 -8.47 -12.69 0.59
N ARG A 59 -9.77 -12.45 0.38
CA ARG A 59 -10.62 -11.70 1.30
C ARG A 59 -10.84 -12.53 2.57
N PHE A 60 -9.95 -12.39 3.54
CA PHE A 60 -10.22 -12.78 4.92
C PHE A 60 -10.78 -11.57 5.66
N PHE A 61 -12.06 -11.27 5.46
CA PHE A 61 -12.78 -10.40 6.38
C PHE A 61 -13.46 -11.30 7.41
N GLU A 62 -12.89 -11.40 8.61
CA GLU A 62 -13.59 -11.93 9.77
C GLU A 62 -14.43 -10.81 10.38
N ILE A 63 -15.74 -11.03 10.50
CA ILE A 63 -16.64 -10.10 11.19
C ILE A 63 -16.43 -10.31 12.70
N THR A 64 -15.69 -9.41 13.36
CA THR A 64 -15.57 -9.43 14.83
C THR A 64 -16.76 -8.72 15.47
N LYS A 65 -17.28 -9.25 16.58
CA LYS A 65 -18.28 -8.57 17.39
C LYS A 65 -17.58 -7.52 18.25
N LEU A 66 -18.05 -6.27 18.16
CA LEU A 66 -17.68 -5.22 19.11
C LEU A 66 -18.04 -5.70 20.53
N LYS A 67 -17.07 -5.69 21.44
CA LYS A 67 -17.32 -5.85 22.89
C LYS A 67 -17.63 -4.50 23.51
#